data_AF-A0A0S4W978-F1
#
_entry.id   AF-A0A0S4W978-F1
#
_cell.length_a   1.000
_cell.length_b   1.000
_cell.length_c   1.000
_cell.angle_alpha   90.00
_cell.angle_beta   90.00
_cell.angle_gamma   90.00
#
_symmetry.space_group_name_H-M   'P 1'
#
loop_
_entity.id
_entity.type
_entity.pdbx_description
1 polymer ?
#
loop_
_entity_poly.entity_id
_entity_poly.type
_entity_poly.pdbx_seq_one_letter_code
_entity_poly.pdbx_strand_id
1 'polypeptide(L)'
;MLMMAGQLVSRPEVEAVESELEANGYATVPSWRNDGRWELWTREVVAVAPGAGVHFTSGPSETFASRDDAFVAGLAWRNSKQQP
;
A
#
# COMPACT_ATOMS: atom_id res chain seq x y z
N MET A 1 -4.19 -8.08 -31.03
CA MET A 1 -4.06 -8.12 -29.57
C MET A 1 -2.89 -7.23 -29.20
N LEU A 2 -3.13 -6.08 -28.58
CA LEU A 2 -2.06 -5.17 -28.17
C LEU A 2 -1.50 -5.71 -26.85
N MET A 3 -0.29 -6.29 -26.87
CA MET A 3 0.40 -6.65 -25.64
C MET A 3 1.17 -5.42 -25.16
N MET A 4 0.76 -4.85 -24.03
CA MET A 4 1.52 -3.79 -23.37
C MET A 4 2.80 -4.41 -22.80
N ALA A 5 3.93 -4.14 -23.45
CA ALA A 5 5.25 -4.50 -22.93
C ALA A 5 5.74 -3.37 -22.01
N GLY A 6 6.01 -3.69 -20.76
CA GLY A 6 6.56 -2.77 -19.77
C GLY A 6 6.93 -3.54 -18.51
N GLN A 7 8.10 -3.21 -17.93
CA GLN A 7 8.48 -3.75 -16.63
C GLN A 7 7.82 -2.89 -15.56
N LEU A 8 7.12 -3.52 -14.61
CA LEU A 8 6.62 -2.83 -13.43
C LEU A 8 7.84 -2.45 -12.57
N VAL A 9 8.08 -1.15 -12.44
CA VAL A 9 9.12 -0.62 -11.57
C VAL A 9 8.44 -0.16 -10.29
N SER A 10 9.01 -0.53 -9.14
CA SER A 10 8.56 -0.05 -7.84
C SER A 10 8.69 1.47 -7.78
N ARG A 11 7.68 2.12 -7.19
CA ARG A 11 7.73 3.56 -7.00
C ARG A 11 8.74 3.90 -5.89
N PRO A 12 9.62 4.90 -6.06
CA PRO A 12 10.56 5.31 -5.02
C PRO A 12 9.88 5.66 -3.69
N GLU A 13 8.66 6.22 -3.75
CA GLU A 13 7.90 6.52 -2.53
C GLU A 13 7.45 5.27 -1.78
N VAL A 14 7.19 4.16 -2.49
CA VAL A 14 6.81 2.88 -1.90
C VAL A 14 8.04 2.17 -1.35
N GLU A 15 9.17 2.21 -2.06
CA GLU A 15 10.46 1.70 -1.56
C GLU A 15 10.87 2.42 -0.27
N ALA A 16 10.68 3.73 -0.20
CA ALA A 16 10.99 4.53 0.99
C ALA A 16 10.16 4.15 2.23
N VAL A 17 8.97 3.56 2.05
CA VAL A 17 8.10 3.14 3.14
C VAL A 17 8.03 1.63 3.31
N GLU A 18 8.90 0.86 2.63
CA GLU A 18 8.88 -0.60 2.67
C GLU A 18 9.08 -1.12 4.10
N SER A 19 10.07 -0.62 4.84
CA SER A 19 10.28 -1.00 6.24
C SER A 19 9.11 -0.63 7.15
N GLU A 20 8.38 0.45 6.85
CA GLU A 20 7.17 0.84 7.57
C GLU A 20 6.04 -0.15 7.28
N LEU A 21 5.85 -0.52 6.01
CA LEU A 21 4.90 -1.55 5.59
C LEU A 21 5.21 -2.91 6.23
N GLU A 22 6.48 -3.27 6.36
CA GLU A 22 6.91 -4.50 7.03
C GLU A 22 6.61 -4.49 8.53
N ALA A 23 6.93 -3.39 9.22
CA ALA A 23 6.76 -3.27 10.67
C ALA A 23 5.30 -3.10 11.08
N ASN A 24 4.54 -2.30 10.33
CA ASN A 24 3.19 -1.87 10.71
C ASN A 24 2.07 -2.59 9.95
N GLY A 25 2.38 -3.19 8.80
CA GLY A 25 1.39 -3.74 7.89
C GLY A 25 0.67 -2.70 7.04
N TYR A 26 0.97 -1.40 7.22
CA TYR A 26 0.43 -0.31 6.41
C TYR A 26 1.40 0.89 6.43
N ALA A 27 1.32 1.75 5.41
CA ALA A 27 2.07 2.99 5.30
C ALA A 27 1.32 4.01 4.43
N THR A 28 1.76 5.27 4.48
CA THR A 28 1.18 6.36 3.68
C THR A 28 2.21 6.86 2.69
N VAL A 29 1.82 7.00 1.42
CA VAL A 29 2.69 7.54 0.37
C VAL A 29 1.99 8.67 -0.38
N PRO A 30 2.71 9.63 -0.96
CA PRO A 30 2.13 10.58 -1.89
C PRO A 30 1.46 9.87 -3.07
N SER A 31 0.33 10.41 -3.53
CA SER A 31 -0.41 9.91 -4.69
C SER A 31 0.46 9.89 -5.94
N TRP A 32 0.39 8.80 -6.72
CA TRP A 32 1.15 8.70 -7.98
C TRP A 32 0.73 9.76 -9.00
N ARG A 33 -0.49 10.32 -8.85
CA ARG A 33 -1.01 11.40 -9.71
C ARG A 33 -0.36 12.75 -9.41
N ASN A 34 0.42 12.85 -8.33
CA ASN A 34 1.04 14.09 -7.88
C ASN A 34 0.03 15.25 -7.72
N ASP A 35 -1.16 14.93 -7.21
CA ASP A 35 -2.30 15.84 -7.03
C ASP A 35 -2.40 16.41 -5.60
N GLY A 36 -1.32 16.28 -4.82
CA GLY A 36 -1.27 16.69 -3.40
C GLY A 36 -2.01 15.74 -2.45
N ARG A 37 -2.57 14.63 -2.96
CA ARG A 37 -3.27 13.63 -2.15
C ARG A 37 -2.33 12.52 -1.68
N TRP A 38 -2.82 11.73 -0.73
CA TRP A 38 -2.08 10.63 -0.12
C TRP A 38 -2.76 9.30 -0.37
N GLU A 39 -1.98 8.25 -0.59
CA GLU A 39 -2.44 6.88 -0.75
C GLU A 39 -2.12 6.08 0.50
N LEU A 40 -3.07 5.25 0.92
CA LEU A 40 -2.84 4.21 1.92
C LEU A 40 -2.30 2.96 1.20
N TRP A 41 -1.15 2.47 1.66
CA TRP A 41 -0.60 1.18 1.25
C TRP A 41 -0.69 0.20 2.40
N THR A 42 -1.05 -1.03 2.09
CA THR A 42 -1.23 -2.11 3.04
C THR A 42 -0.42 -3.32 2.61
N ARG A 43 0.17 -4.01 3.58
CA ARG A 43 0.87 -5.26 3.36
C ARG A 43 -0.11 -6.39 3.66
N GLU A 44 -0.61 -7.04 2.63
CA GLU A 44 -1.41 -8.26 2.79
C GLU A 44 -0.47 -9.47 2.71
N VAL A 45 -0.29 -10.15 3.85
CA VAL A 45 0.33 -11.47 3.87
C VAL A 45 -0.72 -12.46 3.41
N VAL A 46 -0.89 -12.60 2.10
CA VAL A 46 -1.76 -13.64 1.56
C VAL A 46 -1.07 -14.98 1.81
N ALA A 47 -1.67 -15.83 2.63
CA ALA A 47 -1.21 -17.19 2.85
C ALA A 47 -1.50 -18.06 1.60
N VAL A 48 -0.87 -17.76 0.47
CA VAL A 48 -0.98 -18.57 -0.75
C VAL A 48 0.31 -19.34 -0.94
N ALA A 49 0.31 -20.59 -0.47
CA ALA A 49 1.38 -21.57 -0.65
C ALA A 49 2.78 -21.16 -0.11
N PRO A 50 3.59 -22.13 0.36
CA PRO A 50 4.97 -21.84 0.73
C PRO A 50 5.73 -21.32 -0.51
N GLY A 51 6.13 -20.05 -0.51
CA GLY A 51 6.93 -19.44 -1.58
C GLY A 51 6.33 -18.22 -2.28
N ALA A 52 5.08 -17.83 -1.99
CA ALA A 52 4.57 -16.54 -2.46
C ALA A 52 5.14 -15.40 -1.61
N GLY A 53 5.81 -14.45 -2.27
CA GLY A 53 6.43 -13.30 -1.65
C GLY A 53 5.43 -12.39 -0.93
N VAL A 54 5.98 -11.42 -0.20
CA VAL A 54 5.19 -10.34 0.39
C VAL A 54 4.49 -9.56 -0.72
N HIS A 55 3.16 -9.39 -0.62
CA HIS A 55 2.38 -8.58 -1.54
C HIS A 55 2.02 -7.25 -0.88
N PHE A 56 2.53 -6.15 -1.45
CA PHE A 56 2.09 -4.81 -1.12
C PHE A 56 0.93 -4.43 -2.03
N THR A 57 -0.20 -4.08 -1.44
CA THR A 57 -1.37 -3.59 -2.15
C THR A 57 -1.61 -2.15 -1.69
N SER A 58 -1.71 -1.22 -2.64
CA SER A 58 -2.36 0.05 -2.31
C SER A 58 -3.81 -0.25 -1.96
N GLY A 59 -4.35 0.39 -0.92
CA GLY A 59 -5.77 0.39 -0.61
C GLY A 59 -6.61 0.79 -1.84
N PRO A 60 -7.93 0.52 -1.82
CA PRO A 60 -8.81 0.50 -2.98
C PRO A 60 -8.92 1.87 -3.68
N SER A 61 -7.98 2.25 -4.55
CA SER A 61 -7.99 3.51 -5.33
C SER A 61 -8.24 4.81 -4.53
N GLU A 62 -8.28 4.71 -3.21
CA GLU A 62 -8.73 5.75 -2.31
C GLU A 62 -7.53 6.63 -1.96
N THR A 63 -7.77 7.93 -2.09
CA THR A 63 -6.76 8.95 -1.88
C THR A 63 -7.29 9.94 -0.86
N PHE A 64 -6.44 10.38 0.05
CA PHE A 64 -6.80 11.22 1.19
C PHE A 64 -6.29 12.64 0.96
N ALA A 65 -6.99 13.62 1.52
CA ALA A 65 -6.60 15.03 1.39
C ALA A 65 -5.31 15.35 2.18
N SER A 66 -4.99 14.55 3.21
CA SER A 66 -3.81 14.72 4.04
C SER A 66 -3.15 13.37 4.37
N ARG A 67 -1.88 13.44 4.80
CA ARG A 67 -1.14 12.28 5.30
C ARG A 67 -1.79 11.69 6.54
N ASP A 68 -2.22 12.54 7.47
CA ASP A 68 -2.80 12.11 8.74
C ASP A 68 -4.12 11.35 8.51
N ASP A 69 -4.96 11.83 7.59
CA ASP A 69 -6.20 11.11 7.21
C ASP A 69 -5.89 9.72 6.64
N ALA A 70 -4.88 9.61 5.76
CA ALA A 70 -4.43 8.33 5.22
C ALA A 70 -3.89 7.41 6.32
N PHE A 71 -3.19 7.96 7.31
CA PHE A 71 -2.63 7.20 8.42
C PHE A 71 -3.72 6.68 9.36
N VAL A 72 -4.71 7.52 9.67
CA VAL A 72 -5.89 7.12 10.47
C VAL A 72 -6.67 6.01 9.77
N ALA A 73 -6.86 6.10 8.46
CA ALA A 73 -7.48 5.04 7.67
C ALA A 73 -6.68 3.73 7.73
N GLY A 74 -5.35 3.81 7.65
CA GLY A 74 -4.46 2.65 7.80
C GLY A 74 -4.55 1.98 9.17
N LEU A 75 -4.61 2.78 10.23
CA LEU A 75 -4.83 2.28 11.59
C LEU A 75 -6.19 1.57 11.73
N ALA A 76 -7.26 2.17 11.18
CA ALA A 76 -8.59 1.57 11.18
C ALA A 76 -8.64 0.24 10.42
N TRP A 77 -7.96 0.15 9.26
CA TRP A 77 -7.81 -1.09 8.51
C TRP A 77 -7.06 -2.16 9.31
N ARG A 78 -5.92 -1.81 9.93
CA ARG A 78 -5.15 -2.76 10.74
C ARG A 78 -6.00 -3.33 11.89
N ASN A 79 -6.75 -2.47 12.56
CA ASN A 79 -7.61 -2.87 13.67
C ASN A 79 -8.75 -3.81 13.21
N SER A 80 -9.35 -3.57 12.04
CA SER A 80 -10.40 -4.45 11.52
C SER A 80 -9.88 -5.84 11.11
N LYS A 81 -8.62 -5.94 10.70
CA LYS A 81 -7.96 -7.22 10.40
C LYS A 81 -7.52 -7.99 11.65
N GLN A 82 -7.40 -7.33 12.80
CA GLN A 82 -7.04 -7.95 14.08
C GLN A 82 -8.25 -8.39 14.91
N GLN A 83 -9.47 -8.08 14.47
CA GLN A 83 -10.69 -8.58 15.11
C GLN A 83 -10.88 -10.07 14.75
N PRO A 84 -11.08 -10.96 15.75
CA PRO A 84 -11.31 -12.39 15.52
C PRO A 84 -12.59 -12.70 14.75
#